data_AF-A0A0R3LJH2-F1
#
_entry.id   AF-A0A0R3LJH2-F1
#
_cell.length_a   1.000
_cell.length_b   1.000
_cell.length_c   1.000
_cell.angle_alpha   90.00
_cell.angle_beta   90.00
_cell.angle_gamma   90.00
#
_symmetry.space_group_name_H-M   'P 1'
#
loop_
_entity.id
_entity.type
_entity.pdbx_description
1 polymer ?
#
loop_
_entity_poly.entity_id
_entity_poly.type
_entity_poly.pdbx_seq_one_letter_code
_entity_poly.pdbx_strand_id
1 'polypeptide(L)'
;LEPPAVSAAPAVPEAVPAAPKRTSGAVALAAALALATVAAYFSVAGMAEIFPGDPVAVMVLAATMEAGKLVIAGWLAAHWRRTNWKMRFVMVALVAGLALINAAGVFGKLVEAHVSVAATSRSGVTERIEALDARVTAQTAVVADLAGRIAQIDRAVDESTRRGRVTRAINIAAQERATRDGLDTQRQAATAALVGLQAQRAALAGERSRIEASAGPIQYLAMMVGAAPEAAVRWLILLMVLCCDPAAIALTVAATASRAGEPRQE
;
A
#
# COMPACT_ATOMS: atom_id res chain seq x y z
N LEU A 1 -14.56 58.90 -54.56
CA LEU A 1 -14.39 57.44 -54.35
C LEU A 1 -13.07 57.23 -53.65
N GLU A 2 -13.16 56.85 -52.38
CA GLU A 2 -12.08 56.60 -51.44
C GLU A 2 -11.44 55.24 -51.76
N PRO A 3 -10.10 55.07 -51.68
CA PRO A 3 -9.46 53.77 -51.86
C PRO A 3 -9.71 52.88 -50.62
N PRO A 4 -9.90 51.55 -50.79
CA PRO A 4 -10.21 50.66 -49.69
C PRO A 4 -9.03 50.51 -48.71
N ALA A 5 -9.36 50.57 -47.42
CA ALA A 5 -8.45 50.47 -46.29
C ALA A 5 -7.67 49.13 -46.31
N VAL A 6 -6.35 49.24 -46.27
CA VAL A 6 -5.44 48.12 -46.02
C VAL A 6 -5.66 47.65 -44.58
N SER A 7 -6.22 46.45 -44.43
CA SER A 7 -6.36 45.77 -43.14
C SER A 7 -4.97 45.57 -42.52
N ALA A 8 -4.71 46.29 -41.44
CA ALA A 8 -3.49 46.16 -40.65
C ALA A 8 -3.33 44.73 -40.12
N ALA A 9 -2.11 44.20 -40.19
CA ALA A 9 -1.74 42.92 -39.59
C ALA A 9 -2.03 42.94 -38.07
N PRO A 10 -2.49 41.82 -37.47
CA PRO A 10 -2.71 41.76 -36.04
C PRO A 10 -1.38 41.95 -35.30
N ALA A 11 -1.41 42.84 -34.32
CA ALA A 11 -0.30 43.15 -33.44
C ALA A 11 0.25 41.86 -32.78
N VAL A 12 1.58 41.72 -32.84
CA VAL A 12 2.34 40.70 -32.11
C VAL A 12 1.94 40.77 -30.63
N PRO A 13 1.52 39.68 -29.97
CA PRO A 13 1.26 39.71 -28.55
C PRO A 13 2.56 40.05 -27.80
N GLU A 14 2.45 41.12 -27.02
CA GLU A 14 3.43 41.67 -26.10
C GLU A 14 4.12 40.55 -25.32
N ALA A 15 5.45 40.52 -25.43
CA ALA A 15 6.28 39.52 -24.77
C ALA A 15 6.04 39.55 -23.26
N VAL A 16 5.56 38.43 -22.71
CA VAL A 16 5.53 38.17 -21.27
C VAL A 16 6.89 38.53 -20.68
N PRO A 17 6.98 39.40 -19.66
CA PRO A 17 8.26 39.85 -19.13
C PRO A 17 9.07 38.63 -18.68
N ALA A 18 10.21 38.43 -19.34
CA ALA A 18 11.15 37.36 -19.00
C ALA A 18 11.58 37.53 -17.54
N ALA A 19 11.23 36.56 -16.69
CA ALA A 19 11.74 36.50 -15.33
C ALA A 19 13.28 36.61 -15.36
N PRO A 20 13.89 37.40 -14.45
CA PRO A 20 15.33 37.62 -14.48
C PRO A 20 16.07 36.27 -14.38
N LYS A 21 16.94 35.96 -15.35
CA LYS A 21 17.63 34.66 -15.54
C LYS A 21 18.30 34.08 -14.28
N ARG A 22 18.59 34.93 -13.29
CA ARG A 22 19.16 34.58 -11.99
C ARG A 22 18.17 33.91 -11.04
N THR A 23 16.89 34.30 -11.07
CA THR A 23 15.85 33.72 -10.20
C THR A 23 15.47 32.32 -10.67
N SER A 24 15.42 32.07 -11.99
CA SER A 24 15.12 30.75 -12.54
C SER A 24 16.17 29.70 -12.15
N GLY A 25 17.46 30.06 -12.14
CA GLY A 25 18.53 29.13 -11.74
C GLY A 25 18.52 28.82 -10.23
N ALA A 26 18.20 29.81 -9.40
CA ALA A 26 18.06 29.61 -7.95
C ALA A 26 16.85 28.71 -7.61
N VAL A 27 15.71 28.93 -8.29
CA VAL A 27 14.50 28.11 -8.13
C VAL A 27 14.75 26.66 -8.57
N ALA A 28 15.42 26.45 -9.70
CA ALA A 28 15.78 25.11 -10.17
C ALA A 28 16.71 24.38 -9.19
N LEU A 29 17.70 25.08 -8.61
CA LEU A 29 18.59 24.52 -7.60
C LEU A 29 17.84 24.14 -6.32
N ALA A 30 16.95 25.01 -5.85
CA ALA A 30 16.13 24.76 -4.67
C ALA A 30 15.21 23.55 -4.87
N ALA A 31 14.56 23.44 -6.04
CA ALA A 31 13.74 22.29 -6.40
C ALA A 31 14.57 21.00 -6.51
N ALA A 32 15.77 21.07 -7.11
CA ALA A 32 16.67 19.92 -7.18
C ALA A 32 17.10 19.43 -5.80
N LEU A 33 17.49 20.35 -4.91
CA LEU A 33 17.87 20.04 -3.52
C LEU A 33 16.69 19.45 -2.74
N ALA A 34 15.49 20.01 -2.87
CA ALA A 34 14.30 19.50 -2.19
C ALA A 34 13.94 18.09 -2.66
N LEU A 35 13.94 17.84 -3.98
CA LEU A 35 13.70 16.51 -4.52
C LEU A 35 14.78 15.51 -4.07
N ALA A 36 16.05 15.92 -4.11
CA ALA A 36 17.16 15.06 -3.72
C ALA A 36 17.17 14.75 -2.22
N THR A 37 16.84 15.70 -1.34
CA THR A 37 16.81 15.45 0.11
C THR A 37 15.66 14.53 0.50
N VAL A 38 14.48 14.71 -0.10
CA VAL A 38 13.35 13.80 0.12
C VAL A 38 13.69 12.41 -0.40
N ALA A 39 14.20 12.29 -1.63
CA ALA A 39 14.62 11.00 -2.20
C ALA A 39 15.70 10.31 -1.35
N ALA A 40 16.72 11.06 -0.92
CA ALA A 40 17.79 10.54 -0.07
C ALA A 40 17.26 10.04 1.28
N TYR A 41 16.33 10.77 1.91
CA TYR A 41 15.70 10.33 3.16
C TYR A 41 14.99 8.98 2.99
N PHE A 42 14.12 8.86 1.98
CA PHE A 42 13.40 7.60 1.72
C PHE A 42 14.32 6.46 1.33
N SER A 43 15.39 6.74 0.59
CA SER A 43 16.37 5.75 0.17
C SER A 43 17.22 5.22 1.31
N VAL A 44 17.76 6.11 2.14
CA VAL A 44 18.57 5.76 3.31
C VAL A 44 17.74 4.92 4.29
N ALA A 45 16.48 5.31 4.53
CA ALA A 45 15.56 4.54 5.36
C ALA A 45 15.24 3.16 4.75
N GLY A 46 14.95 3.10 3.45
CA GLY A 46 14.63 1.83 2.79
C GLY A 46 15.82 0.87 2.68
N MET A 47 17.04 1.38 2.50
CA MET A 47 18.23 0.53 2.51
C MET A 47 18.52 -0.05 3.90
N ALA A 48 18.22 0.69 4.97
CA ALA A 48 18.34 0.17 6.34
C ALA A 48 17.38 -1.00 6.61
N GLU A 49 16.22 -1.04 5.95
CA GLU A 49 15.27 -2.15 6.03
C GLU A 49 15.69 -3.37 5.21
N ILE A 50 16.35 -3.16 4.08
CA ILE A 50 16.85 -4.27 3.25
C ILE A 50 17.99 -5.03 3.94
N PHE A 51 18.79 -4.35 4.77
CA PHE A 51 19.96 -4.91 5.45
C PHE A 51 19.88 -4.75 6.98
N PRO A 52 19.09 -5.60 7.68
CA PRO A 52 18.84 -5.45 9.12
C PRO A 52 20.06 -5.77 10.01
N GLY A 53 21.14 -6.35 9.45
CA GLY A 53 22.31 -6.75 10.23
C GLY A 53 23.15 -5.60 10.79
N ASP A 54 23.25 -4.48 10.07
CA ASP A 54 23.91 -3.25 10.53
C ASP A 54 23.33 -2.00 9.81
N PRO A 55 22.18 -1.50 10.28
CA PRO A 55 21.48 -0.41 9.61
C PRO A 55 22.27 0.91 9.64
N VAL A 56 23.08 1.16 10.67
CA VAL A 56 23.82 2.42 10.81
C VAL A 56 24.90 2.52 9.74
N ALA A 57 25.68 1.46 9.53
CA ALA A 57 26.70 1.44 8.49
C ALA A 57 26.11 1.63 7.09
N VAL A 58 24.97 0.97 6.81
CA VAL A 58 24.27 1.08 5.52
C VAL A 58 23.72 2.49 5.31
N MET A 59 23.15 3.12 6.33
CA MET A 59 22.67 4.50 6.23
C MET A 59 23.81 5.49 5.92
N VAL A 60 24.96 5.34 6.58
CA VAL A 60 26.13 6.20 6.35
C VAL A 60 26.64 6.02 4.91
N LEU A 61 26.72 4.78 4.42
CA LEU A 61 27.09 4.49 3.04
C LEU A 61 26.12 5.13 2.05
N ALA A 62 24.81 4.91 2.22
CA ALA A 62 23.77 5.45 1.35
C ALA A 62 23.77 6.99 1.33
N ALA A 63 23.91 7.64 2.49
CA ALA A 63 24.01 9.09 2.58
C ALA A 63 25.24 9.65 1.84
N THR A 64 26.38 8.96 1.96
CA THR A 64 27.62 9.36 1.27
C THR A 64 27.50 9.19 -0.24
N MET A 65 26.85 8.12 -0.70
CA MET A 65 26.56 7.87 -2.11
C MET A 65 25.64 8.94 -2.71
N GLU A 66 24.60 9.35 -1.99
CA GLU A 66 23.68 10.41 -2.43
C GLU A 66 24.39 11.76 -2.58
N ALA A 67 25.21 12.14 -1.60
CA ALA A 67 26.03 13.34 -1.69
C ALA A 67 27.00 13.29 -2.88
N GLY A 68 27.66 12.16 -3.08
CA GLY A 68 28.59 11.93 -4.20
C GLY A 68 27.92 12.07 -5.56
N LYS A 69 26.70 11.54 -5.74
CA LYS A 69 25.92 11.64 -6.97
C LYS A 69 25.68 13.09 -7.40
N LEU A 70 25.26 13.96 -6.48
CA LEU A 70 25.00 15.38 -6.74
C LEU A 70 26.28 16.15 -7.06
N VAL A 71 27.37 15.87 -6.35
CA VAL A 71 28.69 16.48 -6.61
C VAL A 71 29.18 16.12 -8.00
N ILE A 72 29.11 14.84 -8.39
CA ILE A 72 29.50 14.38 -9.74
C ILE A 72 28.61 15.03 -10.80
N ALA A 73 27.29 15.05 -10.61
CA ALA A 73 26.35 15.67 -11.55
C ALA A 73 26.62 17.16 -11.75
N GLY A 74 26.79 17.91 -10.66
CA GLY A 74 27.09 19.34 -10.71
C GLY A 74 28.45 19.65 -11.32
N TRP A 75 29.48 18.86 -10.99
CA TRP A 75 30.81 19.02 -11.57
C TRP A 75 30.82 18.73 -13.08
N LEU A 76 30.16 17.64 -13.49
CA LEU A 76 30.05 17.22 -14.88
C LEU A 76 29.31 18.26 -15.72
N ALA A 77 28.27 18.89 -15.18
CA ALA A 77 27.56 19.98 -15.82
C ALA A 77 28.44 21.23 -16.00
N ALA A 78 29.17 21.64 -14.95
CA ALA A 78 30.06 22.80 -15.01
C ALA A 78 31.24 22.62 -15.98
N HIS A 79 31.78 21.41 -16.10
CA HIS A 79 32.97 21.12 -16.90
C HIS A 79 32.67 20.36 -18.20
N TRP A 80 31.40 20.30 -18.63
CA TRP A 80 30.95 19.46 -19.74
C TRP A 80 31.86 19.59 -20.97
N ARG A 81 32.13 20.81 -21.43
CA ARG A 81 32.98 21.11 -22.60
C ARG A 81 34.46 20.76 -22.44
N ARG A 82 35.00 20.75 -21.23
CA ARG A 82 36.44 20.49 -20.97
C ARG A 82 36.75 19.01 -20.78
N THR A 83 35.75 18.20 -20.44
CA THR A 83 35.93 16.79 -20.12
C THR A 83 36.01 15.92 -21.38
N ASN A 84 37.01 15.02 -21.43
CA ASN A 84 37.16 14.03 -22.50
C ASN A 84 35.96 13.08 -22.56
N TRP A 85 35.59 12.62 -23.76
CA TRP A 85 34.39 11.80 -23.99
C TRP A 85 34.37 10.51 -23.15
N LYS A 86 35.53 9.86 -22.96
CA LYS A 86 35.69 8.68 -22.08
C LYS A 86 35.29 8.98 -20.63
N MET A 87 35.77 10.10 -20.07
CA MET A 87 35.47 10.51 -18.70
C MET A 87 34.00 10.91 -18.53
N ARG A 88 33.38 11.52 -19.56
CA ARG A 88 31.95 11.81 -19.54
C ARG A 88 31.13 10.53 -19.40
N PHE A 89 31.45 9.51 -20.20
CA PHE A 89 30.73 8.24 -20.15
C PHE A 89 30.85 7.57 -18.77
N VAL A 90 32.06 7.57 -18.19
CA VAL A 90 32.27 7.02 -16.83
C VAL A 90 31.45 7.78 -15.79
N MET A 91 31.46 9.13 -15.81
CA MET A 91 30.69 9.91 -14.83
C MET A 91 29.18 9.75 -15.00
N VAL A 92 28.68 9.71 -16.24
CA VAL A 92 27.26 9.43 -16.50
C VAL A 92 26.88 8.04 -16.01
N ALA A 93 27.70 7.02 -16.29
CA ALA A 93 27.46 5.65 -15.84
C ALA A 93 27.47 5.54 -14.30
N LEU A 94 28.40 6.22 -13.61
CA LEU A 94 28.44 6.26 -12.15
C LEU A 94 27.21 6.94 -11.56
N VAL A 95 26.81 8.11 -12.10
CA VAL A 95 25.60 8.82 -11.65
C VAL A 95 24.35 7.98 -11.90
N ALA A 96 24.25 7.31 -13.06
CA ALA A 96 23.13 6.44 -13.38
C ALA A 96 23.07 5.21 -12.46
N GLY A 97 24.22 4.59 -12.16
CA GLY A 97 24.30 3.48 -11.21
C GLY A 97 23.91 3.89 -9.79
N LEU A 98 24.41 5.03 -9.32
CA LEU A 98 24.04 5.61 -8.03
C LEU A 98 22.54 5.92 -7.97
N ALA A 99 21.96 6.48 -9.04
CA ALA A 99 20.54 6.74 -9.14
C ALA A 99 19.69 5.46 -9.09
N LEU A 100 20.17 4.37 -9.71
CA LEU A 100 19.47 3.08 -9.67
C LEU A 100 19.49 2.46 -8.26
N ILE A 101 20.62 2.57 -7.55
CA ILE A 101 20.72 2.10 -6.16
C ILE A 101 19.80 2.93 -5.26
N ASN A 102 19.78 4.25 -5.44
CA ASN A 102 18.86 5.14 -4.72
C ASN A 102 17.40 4.76 -4.98
N ALA A 103 17.08 4.45 -6.24
CA ALA A 103 15.75 4.00 -6.62
C ALA A 103 15.36 2.69 -5.92
N ALA A 104 16.29 1.74 -5.79
CA ALA A 104 16.06 0.51 -5.04
C ALA A 104 15.80 0.78 -3.54
N GLY A 105 16.52 1.73 -2.93
CA GLY A 105 16.29 2.16 -1.56
C GLY A 105 14.90 2.76 -1.35
N VAL A 106 14.52 3.77 -2.17
CA VAL A 106 13.19 4.39 -2.08
C VAL A 106 12.08 3.37 -2.35
N PHE A 107 12.29 2.47 -3.31
CA PHE A 107 11.37 1.37 -3.59
C PHE A 107 11.19 0.48 -2.36
N GLY A 108 12.27 0.08 -1.68
CA GLY A 108 12.22 -0.70 -0.45
C GLY A 108 11.29 -0.09 0.59
N LYS A 109 11.48 1.20 0.89
CA LYS A 109 10.67 1.90 1.90
C LYS A 109 9.21 2.07 1.49
N LEU A 110 8.94 2.39 0.23
CA LEU A 110 7.57 2.58 -0.27
C LEU A 110 6.81 1.25 -0.36
N VAL A 111 7.49 0.16 -0.73
CA VAL A 111 6.91 -1.18 -0.70
C VAL A 111 6.64 -1.62 0.72
N GLU A 112 7.55 -1.37 1.67
CA GLU A 112 7.30 -1.66 3.09
C GLU A 112 6.08 -0.86 3.60
N ALA A 113 6.01 0.46 3.36
CA ALA A 113 4.89 1.28 3.79
C ALA A 113 3.54 0.83 3.21
N HIS A 114 3.51 0.34 1.96
CA HIS A 114 2.29 -0.15 1.33
C HIS A 114 1.93 -1.58 1.76
N VAL A 115 2.91 -2.49 1.75
CA VAL A 115 2.71 -3.91 2.05
C VAL A 115 2.50 -4.12 3.55
N SER A 116 3.22 -3.45 4.43
CA SER A 116 3.09 -3.63 5.89
C SER A 116 1.70 -3.23 6.38
N VAL A 117 1.18 -2.09 5.92
CA VAL A 117 -0.15 -1.61 6.31
C VAL A 117 -1.24 -2.51 5.73
N ALA A 118 -1.18 -2.81 4.43
CA ALA A 118 -2.16 -3.67 3.77
C ALA A 118 -2.14 -5.11 4.31
N ALA A 119 -0.95 -5.67 4.56
CA ALA A 119 -0.80 -7.03 5.08
C ALA A 119 -1.21 -7.12 6.56
N THR A 120 -0.82 -6.17 7.42
CA THR A 120 -1.15 -6.20 8.86
C THR A 120 -2.65 -6.04 9.10
N SER A 121 -3.31 -5.13 8.37
CA SER A 121 -4.76 -4.98 8.47
C SER A 121 -5.51 -6.22 7.94
N ARG A 122 -5.03 -6.82 6.85
CA ARG A 122 -5.67 -8.02 6.27
C ARG A 122 -5.42 -9.28 7.12
N SER A 123 -4.21 -9.45 7.66
CA SER A 123 -3.87 -10.58 8.54
C SER A 123 -4.65 -10.53 9.85
N GLY A 124 -4.72 -9.36 10.50
CA GLY A 124 -5.45 -9.21 11.75
C GLY A 124 -6.96 -9.48 11.62
N VAL A 125 -7.58 -9.05 10.51
CA VAL A 125 -8.99 -9.36 10.23
C VAL A 125 -9.17 -10.85 9.90
N THR A 126 -8.24 -11.44 9.13
CA THR A 126 -8.30 -12.87 8.77
C THR A 126 -8.16 -13.77 10.00
N GLU A 127 -7.20 -13.50 10.89
CA GLU A 127 -7.01 -14.23 12.14
C GLU A 127 -8.25 -14.17 13.04
N ARG A 128 -8.90 -13.00 13.13
CA ARG A 128 -10.16 -12.84 13.88
C ARG A 128 -11.31 -13.63 13.27
N ILE A 129 -11.39 -13.68 11.93
CA ILE A 129 -12.39 -14.49 11.22
C ILE A 129 -12.14 -15.98 11.47
N GLU A 130 -10.89 -16.44 11.40
CA GLU A 130 -10.53 -17.83 11.67
C GLU A 130 -10.85 -18.23 13.13
N ALA A 131 -10.54 -17.36 14.09
CA ALA A 131 -10.91 -17.56 15.49
C ALA A 131 -12.43 -17.62 15.69
N LEU A 132 -13.20 -16.79 14.97
CA LEU A 132 -14.66 -16.85 14.99
C LEU A 132 -15.20 -18.11 14.31
N ASP A 133 -14.59 -18.57 13.22
CA ASP A 133 -14.99 -19.80 12.53
C ASP A 133 -14.78 -21.04 13.40
N ALA A 134 -13.70 -21.09 14.17
CA ALA A 134 -13.50 -22.13 15.17
C ALA A 134 -14.62 -22.11 16.24
N ARG A 135 -15.01 -20.92 16.72
CA ARG A 135 -16.10 -20.76 17.69
C ARG A 135 -17.46 -21.14 17.11
N VAL A 136 -17.76 -20.72 15.88
CA VAL A 136 -18.99 -21.08 15.15
C VAL A 136 -19.06 -22.59 14.96
N THR A 137 -17.96 -23.23 14.59
CA THR A 137 -17.89 -24.70 14.42
C THR A 137 -18.16 -25.42 15.73
N ALA A 138 -17.49 -25.02 16.81
CA ALA A 138 -17.71 -25.59 18.14
C ALA A 138 -19.17 -25.40 18.60
N GLN A 139 -19.72 -24.20 18.44
CA GLN A 139 -21.08 -23.89 18.84
C GLN A 139 -22.13 -24.64 18.01
N THR A 140 -21.87 -24.83 16.73
CA THR A 140 -22.73 -25.64 15.83
C THR A 140 -22.76 -27.10 16.29
N ALA A 141 -21.61 -27.66 16.70
CA ALA A 141 -21.54 -29.01 17.25
C ALA A 141 -22.33 -29.15 18.56
N VAL A 142 -22.29 -28.14 19.45
CA VAL A 142 -23.09 -28.11 20.69
C VAL A 142 -24.59 -28.10 20.38
N VAL A 143 -25.03 -27.26 19.43
CA VAL A 143 -26.44 -27.22 19.02
C VAL A 143 -26.88 -28.57 18.43
N ALA A 144 -26.02 -29.21 17.62
CA ALA A 144 -26.29 -30.52 17.04
C ALA A 144 -26.38 -31.63 18.11
N ASP A 145 -25.50 -31.63 19.11
CA ASP A 145 -25.56 -32.58 20.24
C ASP A 145 -26.87 -32.43 21.03
N LEU A 146 -27.24 -31.20 21.39
CA LEU A 146 -28.49 -30.92 22.09
C LEU A 146 -29.71 -31.37 21.28
N ALA A 147 -29.74 -31.10 19.98
CA ALA A 147 -30.80 -31.57 19.09
C ALA A 147 -30.88 -33.11 19.03
N GLY A 148 -29.72 -33.79 19.01
CA GLY A 148 -29.64 -35.24 19.05
C GLY A 148 -30.19 -35.84 20.35
N ARG A 149 -29.88 -35.23 21.50
CA ARG A 149 -30.40 -35.64 22.82
C ARG A 149 -31.92 -35.47 22.92
N ILE A 150 -32.45 -34.33 22.46
CA ILE A 150 -33.90 -34.08 22.42
C ILE A 150 -34.60 -35.14 21.55
N ALA A 151 -34.07 -35.42 20.35
CA ALA A 151 -34.62 -36.45 19.46
C ALA A 151 -34.53 -37.87 20.03
N GLN A 152 -33.57 -38.16 20.92
CA GLN A 152 -33.50 -39.43 21.64
C GLN A 152 -34.60 -39.54 22.70
N ILE A 153 -34.86 -38.46 23.45
CA ILE A 153 -35.95 -38.40 24.42
C ILE A 153 -37.29 -38.56 23.71
N ASP A 154 -37.53 -37.82 22.62
CA ASP A 154 -38.78 -37.91 21.86
C ASP A 154 -39.04 -39.34 21.37
N ARG A 155 -38.02 -40.06 20.86
CA ARG A 155 -38.13 -41.47 20.47
C ARG A 155 -38.43 -42.41 21.66
N ALA A 156 -37.83 -42.16 22.82
CA ALA A 156 -38.08 -42.97 24.02
C ALA A 156 -39.52 -42.76 24.54
N VAL A 157 -40.00 -41.52 24.53
CA VAL A 157 -41.37 -41.15 24.90
C VAL A 157 -42.38 -41.80 23.95
N ASP A 158 -42.15 -41.75 22.64
CA ASP A 158 -43.03 -42.36 21.63
C ASP A 158 -43.14 -43.87 21.79
N GLU A 159 -42.00 -44.55 22.01
CA GLU A 159 -41.96 -46.00 22.22
C GLU A 159 -42.65 -46.41 23.54
N SER A 160 -42.50 -45.61 24.60
CA SER A 160 -43.19 -45.84 25.88
C SER A 160 -44.71 -45.68 25.75
N THR A 161 -45.16 -44.72 24.93
CA THR A 161 -46.57 -44.43 24.66
C THR A 161 -47.22 -45.56 23.85
N ARG A 162 -46.51 -46.09 22.84
CA ARG A 162 -46.97 -47.25 22.04
C ARG A 162 -47.18 -48.51 22.87
N ARG A 163 -46.41 -48.71 23.94
CA ARG A 163 -46.47 -49.92 24.79
C ARG A 163 -47.55 -49.88 25.88
N GLY A 164 -48.39 -48.85 25.95
CA GLY A 164 -49.66 -48.87 26.70
C GLY A 164 -49.56 -48.98 28.24
N ARG A 165 -48.46 -48.59 28.89
CA ARG A 165 -48.33 -48.66 30.37
C ARG A 165 -48.86 -47.40 31.08
N VAL A 166 -50.18 -47.22 31.07
CA VAL A 166 -50.86 -45.94 31.36
C VAL A 166 -50.59 -45.34 32.76
N THR A 167 -50.25 -46.09 33.81
CA THR A 167 -50.14 -45.52 35.18
C THR A 167 -48.70 -45.22 35.64
N ARG A 168 -47.71 -46.04 35.24
CA ARG A 168 -46.28 -45.79 35.54
C ARG A 168 -45.63 -44.86 34.50
N ALA A 169 -46.22 -44.76 33.31
CA ALA A 169 -45.76 -43.88 32.24
C ALA A 169 -46.03 -42.39 32.50
N ILE A 170 -47.05 -42.02 33.28
CA ILE A 170 -47.40 -40.60 33.50
C ILE A 170 -46.32 -39.86 34.29
N ASN A 171 -45.81 -40.45 35.38
CA ASN A 171 -44.75 -39.81 36.18
C ASN A 171 -43.39 -39.79 35.47
N ILE A 172 -43.09 -40.84 34.68
CA ILE A 172 -41.86 -40.91 33.87
C ILE A 172 -41.93 -39.90 32.72
N ALA A 173 -43.08 -39.80 32.03
CA ALA A 173 -43.29 -38.84 30.97
C ALA A 173 -43.24 -37.38 31.46
N ALA A 174 -43.71 -37.10 32.68
CA ALA A 174 -43.59 -35.77 33.28
C ALA A 174 -42.13 -35.39 33.57
N GLN A 175 -41.33 -36.32 34.11
CA GLN A 175 -39.90 -36.13 34.36
C GLN A 175 -39.11 -35.93 33.06
N GLU A 176 -39.42 -36.70 32.01
CA GLU A 176 -38.79 -36.59 30.69
C GLU A 176 -39.16 -35.28 29.98
N ARG A 177 -40.40 -34.79 30.13
CA ARG A 177 -40.82 -33.47 29.62
C ARG A 177 -40.04 -32.32 30.26
N ALA A 178 -39.90 -32.32 31.59
CA ALA A 178 -39.11 -31.30 32.28
C ALA A 178 -37.62 -31.32 31.85
N THR A 179 -37.07 -32.52 31.62
CA THR A 179 -35.70 -32.69 31.11
C THR A 179 -35.58 -32.16 29.66
N ARG A 180 -36.56 -32.46 28.81
CA ARG A 180 -36.64 -31.97 27.43
C ARG A 180 -36.74 -30.45 27.38
N ASP A 181 -37.62 -29.84 28.16
CA ASP A 181 -37.81 -28.39 28.20
C ASP A 181 -36.53 -27.68 28.65
N GLY A 182 -35.78 -28.29 29.59
CA GLY A 182 -34.45 -27.84 30.00
C GLY A 182 -33.42 -27.91 28.86
N LEU A 183 -33.38 -29.02 28.11
CA LEU A 183 -32.51 -29.16 26.94
C LEU A 183 -32.90 -28.23 25.79
N ASP A 184 -34.19 -28.00 25.58
CA ASP A 184 -34.69 -27.07 24.56
C ASP A 184 -34.33 -25.61 24.90
N THR A 185 -34.41 -25.24 26.18
CA THR A 185 -33.94 -23.94 26.67
C THR A 185 -32.44 -23.77 26.42
N GLN A 186 -31.63 -24.80 26.73
CA GLN A 186 -30.19 -24.79 26.45
C GLN A 186 -29.91 -24.69 24.94
N ARG A 187 -30.69 -25.41 24.11
CA ARG A 187 -30.56 -25.36 22.64
C ARG A 187 -30.89 -23.97 22.11
N GLN A 188 -31.94 -23.32 22.61
CA GLN A 188 -32.30 -21.96 22.23
C GLN A 188 -31.20 -20.97 22.61
N ALA A 189 -30.67 -21.04 23.83
CA ALA A 189 -29.55 -20.21 24.26
C ALA A 189 -28.29 -20.44 23.40
N ALA A 190 -27.96 -21.71 23.12
CA ALA A 190 -26.83 -22.07 22.27
C ALA A 190 -27.00 -21.59 20.82
N THR A 191 -28.23 -21.61 20.29
CA THR A 191 -28.56 -21.12 18.95
C THR A 191 -28.48 -19.59 18.90
N ALA A 192 -28.95 -18.89 19.92
CA ALA A 192 -28.81 -17.43 20.01
C ALA A 192 -27.33 -17.00 20.04
N ALA A 193 -26.49 -17.73 20.79
CA ALA A 193 -25.05 -17.51 20.80
C ALA A 193 -24.41 -17.76 19.42
N LEU A 194 -24.82 -18.83 18.72
CA LEU A 194 -24.35 -19.13 17.36
C LEU A 194 -24.69 -18.00 16.38
N VAL A 195 -25.92 -17.49 16.40
CA VAL A 195 -26.35 -16.37 15.56
C VAL A 195 -25.53 -15.11 15.86
N GLY A 196 -25.25 -14.84 17.14
CA GLY A 196 -24.38 -13.73 17.55
C GLY A 196 -22.96 -13.85 17.00
N LEU A 197 -22.36 -15.03 17.06
CA LEU A 197 -21.03 -15.30 16.48
C LEU A 197 -21.02 -15.17 14.96
N GLN A 198 -22.07 -15.66 14.28
CA GLN A 198 -22.22 -15.54 12.83
C GLN A 198 -22.39 -14.08 12.39
N ALA A 199 -23.14 -13.27 13.15
CA ALA A 199 -23.28 -11.84 12.88
C ALA A 199 -21.95 -11.09 13.03
N GLN A 200 -21.17 -11.40 14.06
CA GLN A 200 -19.82 -10.84 14.25
C GLN A 200 -18.88 -11.23 13.09
N ARG A 201 -18.93 -12.49 12.66
CA ARG A 201 -18.16 -12.97 11.51
C ARG A 201 -18.56 -12.23 10.23
N ALA A 202 -19.86 -12.06 9.97
CA ALA A 202 -20.36 -11.35 8.81
C ALA A 202 -19.93 -9.87 8.80
N ALA A 203 -19.90 -9.21 9.96
CA ALA A 203 -19.39 -7.85 10.09
C ALA A 203 -17.90 -7.76 9.71
N LEU A 204 -17.05 -8.66 10.23
CA LEU A 204 -15.62 -8.72 9.90
C LEU A 204 -15.37 -9.10 8.44
N ALA A 205 -16.17 -9.99 7.85
CA ALA A 205 -16.11 -10.31 6.43
C ALA A 205 -16.48 -9.12 5.55
N GLY A 206 -17.45 -8.31 5.98
CA GLY A 206 -17.79 -7.03 5.35
C GLY A 206 -16.66 -6.01 5.43
N GLU A 207 -15.99 -5.91 6.58
CA GLU A 207 -14.81 -5.05 6.75
C GLU A 207 -13.66 -5.47 5.83
N ARG A 208 -13.35 -6.77 5.76
CA ARG A 208 -12.37 -7.33 4.81
C ARG A 208 -12.72 -6.96 3.36
N SER A 209 -13.98 -7.11 2.98
CA SER A 209 -14.44 -6.78 1.62
C SER A 209 -14.29 -5.29 1.30
N ARG A 210 -14.51 -4.40 2.30
CA ARG A 210 -14.28 -2.95 2.13
C ARG A 210 -12.80 -2.61 1.98
N ILE A 211 -11.91 -3.30 2.72
CA ILE A 211 -10.45 -3.16 2.60
C ILE A 211 -9.98 -3.62 1.21
N GLU A 212 -10.55 -4.69 0.67
CA GLU A 212 -10.25 -5.16 -0.68
C GLU A 212 -10.81 -4.22 -1.76
N ALA A 213 -12.00 -3.65 -1.55
CA ALA A 213 -12.63 -2.70 -2.47
C ALA A 213 -11.92 -1.33 -2.53
N SER A 214 -11.34 -0.85 -1.42
CA SER A 214 -10.57 0.41 -1.42
C SER A 214 -9.28 0.32 -2.23
N ALA A 215 -8.82 -0.90 -2.57
CA ALA A 215 -7.75 -1.14 -3.53
C ALA A 215 -8.22 -1.11 -5.00
N GLY A 216 -9.46 -0.71 -5.29
CA GLY A 216 -10.05 -0.70 -6.64
C GLY A 216 -9.20 -0.04 -7.74
N PRO A 217 -8.64 1.17 -7.55
CA PRO A 217 -7.77 1.79 -8.56
C PRO A 217 -6.51 0.98 -8.87
N ILE A 218 -5.96 0.31 -7.86
CA ILE A 218 -4.79 -0.57 -7.99
C ILE A 218 -5.17 -1.83 -8.78
N GLN A 219 -6.34 -2.42 -8.51
CA GLN A 219 -6.84 -3.57 -9.26
C GLN A 219 -7.08 -3.24 -10.74
N TYR A 220 -7.54 -2.02 -11.04
CA TYR A 220 -7.71 -1.57 -12.41
C TYR A 220 -6.37 -1.45 -13.15
N LEU A 221 -5.35 -0.87 -12.51
CA LEU A 221 -3.98 -0.85 -13.02
C LEU A 221 -3.40 -2.25 -13.21
N ALA A 222 -3.72 -3.17 -12.28
CA ALA A 222 -3.32 -4.57 -12.36
C ALA A 222 -3.91 -5.28 -13.57
N MET A 223 -5.21 -5.10 -13.83
CA MET A 223 -5.88 -5.64 -15.03
C MET A 223 -5.28 -5.07 -16.31
N MET A 224 -5.00 -3.76 -16.35
CA MET A 224 -4.42 -3.12 -17.53
C MET A 224 -3.01 -3.62 -17.87
N VAL A 225 -2.22 -4.01 -16.86
CA VAL A 225 -0.85 -4.53 -17.02
C VAL A 225 -0.82 -6.06 -17.10
N GLY A 226 -1.94 -6.74 -16.85
CA GLY A 226 -2.02 -8.20 -16.80
C GLY A 226 -1.23 -8.82 -15.64
N ALA A 227 -1.02 -8.06 -14.56
CA ALA A 227 -0.23 -8.47 -13.41
C ALA A 227 -1.09 -8.57 -12.14
N ALA A 228 -0.59 -9.24 -11.10
CA ALA A 228 -1.19 -9.18 -9.78
C ALA A 228 -1.20 -7.73 -9.24
N PRO A 229 -2.20 -7.30 -8.46
CA PRO A 229 -2.28 -5.92 -7.96
C PRO A 229 -1.05 -5.50 -7.15
N GLU A 230 -0.46 -6.42 -6.39
CA GLU A 230 0.79 -6.17 -5.66
C GLU A 230 1.97 -5.90 -6.61
N ALA A 231 2.01 -6.57 -7.77
CA ALA A 231 3.02 -6.34 -8.78
C ALA A 231 2.79 -5.00 -9.51
N ALA A 232 1.54 -4.64 -9.80
CA ALA A 232 1.21 -3.37 -10.44
C ALA A 232 1.61 -2.17 -9.58
N VAL A 233 1.37 -2.22 -8.26
CA VAL A 233 1.84 -1.18 -7.33
C VAL A 233 3.36 -1.11 -7.31
N ARG A 234 4.05 -2.26 -7.29
CA ARG A 234 5.53 -2.29 -7.34
C ARG A 234 6.05 -1.65 -8.63
N TRP A 235 5.46 -1.95 -9.78
CA TRP A 235 5.83 -1.31 -11.05
C TRP A 235 5.53 0.19 -11.07
N LEU A 236 4.40 0.62 -10.50
CA LEU A 236 4.06 2.04 -10.40
C LEU A 236 5.02 2.80 -9.49
N ILE A 237 5.34 2.25 -8.31
CA ILE A 237 6.35 2.80 -7.39
C ILE A 237 7.70 2.86 -8.10
N LEU A 238 8.10 1.78 -8.77
CA LEU A 238 9.36 1.73 -9.52
C LEU A 238 9.41 2.82 -10.60
N LEU A 239 8.33 3.01 -11.36
CA LEU A 239 8.23 4.07 -12.38
C LEU A 239 8.35 5.46 -11.75
N MET A 240 7.61 5.72 -10.67
CA MET A 240 7.62 7.02 -10.00
C MET A 240 9.00 7.36 -9.44
N VAL A 241 9.65 6.38 -8.81
CA VAL A 241 11.00 6.53 -8.24
C VAL A 241 12.05 6.69 -9.35
N LEU A 242 11.93 5.92 -10.43
CA LEU A 242 12.82 6.02 -11.59
C LEU A 242 12.74 7.39 -12.27
N CYS A 243 11.61 8.11 -12.16
CA CYS A 243 11.48 9.47 -12.69
C CYS A 243 12.04 10.56 -11.75
N CYS A 244 12.00 10.38 -10.43
CA CYS A 244 12.42 11.40 -9.46
C CYS A 244 13.92 11.72 -9.54
N ASP A 245 14.78 10.70 -9.59
CA ASP A 245 16.23 10.89 -9.60
C ASP A 245 16.73 11.59 -10.88
N PRO A 246 16.33 11.18 -12.10
CA PRO A 246 16.64 11.90 -13.32
C PRO A 246 16.12 13.34 -13.32
N ALA A 247 14.96 13.60 -12.72
CA ALA A 247 14.43 14.97 -12.59
C ALA A 247 15.32 15.83 -11.68
N ALA A 248 15.74 15.31 -10.53
CA ALA A 248 16.67 16.01 -9.64
C ALA A 248 18.02 16.30 -10.33
N ILE A 249 18.59 15.30 -11.00
CA ILE A 249 19.84 15.44 -11.76
C ILE A 249 19.68 16.47 -12.89
N ALA A 250 18.59 16.42 -13.66
CA ALA A 250 18.34 17.36 -14.74
C ALA A 250 18.23 18.81 -14.23
N LEU A 251 17.56 19.03 -13.10
CA LEU A 251 17.46 20.35 -12.46
C LEU A 251 18.82 20.82 -11.91
N THR A 252 19.63 19.94 -11.31
CA THR A 252 21.00 20.26 -10.89
C THR A 252 21.87 20.66 -12.09
N VAL A 253 21.78 19.92 -13.19
CA VAL A 253 22.52 20.20 -14.43
C VAL A 253 22.07 21.54 -15.03
N ALA A 254 20.77 21.81 -15.08
CA ALA A 254 20.24 23.07 -15.60
C ALA A 254 20.71 24.27 -14.76
N ALA A 255 20.63 24.18 -13.42
CA ALA A 255 21.03 25.25 -12.51
C ALA A 255 22.54 25.55 -12.52
N THR A 256 23.37 24.52 -12.73
CA THR A 256 24.82 24.66 -12.82
C THR A 256 25.26 25.20 -14.17
N ALA A 257 24.65 24.73 -15.27
CA ALA A 257 24.91 25.25 -16.60
C ALA A 257 24.53 26.74 -16.73
N SER A 258 23.42 27.18 -16.11
CA SER A 258 23.02 28.59 -16.13
C SER A 258 24.02 29.50 -15.41
N ARG A 259 24.68 29.02 -14.34
CA ARG A 259 25.68 29.79 -13.59
C ARG A 259 27.02 29.88 -14.31
N ALA A 260 27.41 28.86 -15.06
CA ALA A 260 28.66 28.85 -15.82
C ALA A 260 28.64 29.81 -17.04
N GLY A 261 27.46 30.22 -17.49
CA GLY A 261 27.26 31.18 -18.59
C GLY A 261 27.21 32.65 -18.17
N GLU A 262 27.21 32.98 -16.87
CA GLU A 262 27.28 34.38 -16.40
C GLU A 262 28.74 34.84 -16.37
N PRO A 263 29.15 35.85 -17.17
CA PRO A 263 30.45 36.47 -17.01
C PRO A 263 30.51 37.14 -15.63
N ARG A 264 31.56 36.86 -14.85
CA ARG A 264 31.84 37.56 -13.58
C ARG A 264 32.01 39.04 -13.89
N GLN A 265 31.06 39.87 -13.45
CA GLN A 265 31.28 41.31 -13.31
C GLN A 265 32.07 41.48 -12.00
N GLU A 266 33.39 41.60 -12.15
CA GLU A 266 34.28 42.22 -11.16
C GLU A 266 34.25 43.74 -11.34
#